data_AF-A0A7W0H2S4-F1
#
_entry.id   AF-A0A7W0H2S4-F1
#
_cell.length_a   1.000
_cell.length_b   1.000
_cell.length_c   1.000
_cell.angle_alpha   90.00
_cell.angle_beta   90.00
_cell.angle_gamma   90.00
#
_symmetry.space_group_name_H-M   'P 1'
#
loop_
_entity.id
_entity.type
_entity.pdbx_description
1 polymer ?
#
loop_
_entity_poly.entity_id
_entity_poly.type
_entity_poly.pdbx_seq_one_letter_code
_entity_poly.pdbx_strand_id
1 'polypeptide(L)' 'MRQLRVLFDCFPDDPALDTAVSRATMRLVAAGELPETLRLARPAAVVAFAKRDALAPGYA' A
#
# COMPACT_ATOMS: atom_id res chain seq x y z
N MET A 1 -20.47 -2.42 -17.30
CA MET A 1 -19.13 -1.88 -17.04
C MET A 1 -18.85 -2.00 -15.56
N ARG A 2 -17.66 -2.45 -15.14
CA ARG A 2 -17.31 -2.62 -13.73
C ARG A 2 -16.84 -1.27 -13.16
N GLN A 3 -17.45 -0.78 -12.09
CA GLN A 3 -17.05 0.49 -11.46
C GLN A 3 -15.87 0.26 -10.51
N LEU A 4 -14.78 1.01 -10.71
CA LEU A 4 -13.62 1.03 -9.84
C LEU A 4 -13.71 2.23 -8.89
N ARG A 5 -13.51 2.00 -7.59
CA ARG A 5 -13.27 3.06 -6.62
C ARG A 5 -11.84 3.55 -6.78
N VAL A 6 -11.65 4.86 -6.93
CA VAL A 6 -10.31 5.46 -6.99
C VAL A 6 -10.07 6.26 -5.72
N LEU A 7 -8.97 5.96 -5.03
CA LEU A 7 -8.51 6.66 -3.84
C LEU A 7 -7.24 7.45 -4.15
N PHE A 8 -7.20 8.69 -3.68
CA PHE A 8 -6.05 9.59 -3.83
C PHE A 8 -5.39 9.97 -2.50
N ASP A 9 -5.98 9.57 -1.38
CA ASP A 9 -5.44 9.86 -0.05
C ASP A 9 -4.05 9.25 0.13
N CYS A 10 -3.12 10.07 0.63
CA CYS A 10 -1.75 9.72 0.94
C CYS A 10 -1.30 10.41 2.23
N PHE A 11 -0.35 9.77 2.93
CA PHE A 11 0.15 10.20 4.24
C PHE A 11 1.67 10.38 4.19
N PRO A 12 2.18 11.40 3.48
CA PRO A 12 3.61 11.58 3.29
C PRO A 12 4.36 11.90 4.59
N ASP A 13 3.72 12.55 5.55
CA ASP A 13 4.31 12.87 6.85
C ASP A 13 4.40 11.65 7.79
N ASP A 14 3.71 10.55 7.44
CA ASP A 14 3.75 9.28 8.16
C ASP A 14 3.82 8.08 7.18
N PRO A 15 5.04 7.72 6.72
CA PRO A 15 5.24 6.63 5.76
C PRO A 15 4.79 5.26 6.27
N ALA A 16 4.82 5.05 7.59
CA ALA A 16 4.37 3.82 8.21
C ALA A 16 2.84 3.72 8.10
N LEU A 17 2.12 4.81 8.37
CA LEU A 17 0.68 4.91 8.15
C LEU A 17 0.32 4.71 6.68
N ASP A 18 1.02 5.33 5.73
CA ASP A 18 0.71 5.18 4.30
C ASP A 18 0.78 3.72 3.83
N THR A 19 1.81 3.01 4.31
CA THR A 19 2.01 1.58 4.06
C THR A 19 0.90 0.75 4.74
N ALA A 20 0.54 1.09 5.98
CA ALA A 20 -0.52 0.42 6.73
C ALA A 20 -1.89 0.58 6.05
N VAL A 21 -2.21 1.78 5.54
CA VAL A 21 -3.43 2.06 4.78
C VAL A 21 -3.48 1.21 3.51
N SER A 22 -2.40 1.16 2.73
CA SER A 22 -2.32 0.29 1.55
C SER A 22 -2.63 -1.17 1.88
N ARG A 23 -2.06 -1.69 2.98
CA ARG A 23 -2.32 -3.06 3.43
C ARG A 23 -3.74 -3.28 3.95
N ALA A 24 -4.31 -2.30 4.65
CA ALA A 24 -5.69 -2.35 5.12
C ALA A 24 -6.66 -2.37 3.92
N THR A 25 -6.46 -1.52 2.91
CA THR A 25 -7.26 -1.52 1.69
C THR A 25 -7.25 -2.89 1.01
N MET A 26 -6.07 -3.51 0.83
CA MET A 26 -5.98 -4.85 0.24
C MET A 26 -6.77 -5.89 1.03
N ARG A 27 -6.71 -5.84 2.36
CA ARG A 27 -7.43 -6.78 3.24
C ARG A 27 -8.95 -6.58 3.17
N LEU A 28 -9.41 -5.34 3.19
CA LEU A 28 -10.84 -5.01 3.12
C LEU A 28 -11.43 -5.39 1.75
N VAL A 29 -10.69 -5.18 0.66
CA VAL A 29 -11.10 -5.65 -0.68
C VAL A 29 -11.17 -7.18 -0.71
N ALA A 30 -10.18 -7.87 -0.16
CA ALA A 30 -10.18 -9.33 -0.08
C ALA A 30 -11.33 -9.89 0.77
N ALA A 31 -11.74 -9.15 1.81
CA ALA A 31 -12.89 -9.48 2.65
C ALA A 31 -14.24 -9.11 2.02
N GLY A 32 -14.26 -8.39 0.90
CA GLY A 32 -15.50 -7.88 0.29
C GLY A 32 -16.11 -6.67 1.00
N GLU A 33 -15.41 -6.10 1.98
CA GLU A 33 -15.84 -4.89 2.71
C GLU A 33 -15.58 -3.60 1.93
N LEU A 34 -14.69 -3.66 0.93
CA LEU A 34 -14.50 -2.62 -0.06
C LEU A 34 -14.74 -3.16 -1.47
N PRO A 35 -15.32 -2.34 -2.38
CA PRO A 35 -15.38 -2.71 -3.79
C PRO A 35 -13.98 -2.71 -4.40
N GLU A 36 -13.88 -3.15 -5.65
CA GLU A 36 -12.63 -3.06 -6.41
C GLU A 36 -12.06 -1.64 -6.39
N THR A 37 -10.81 -1.53 -5.93
CA THR A 37 -10.21 -0.25 -5.56
C THR A 37 -8.86 -0.09 -6.23
N LEU A 38 -8.65 1.07 -6.85
CA LEU A 38 -7.36 1.58 -7.30
C LEU A 38 -6.93 2.70 -6.35
N ARG A 39 -5.76 2.56 -5.72
CA ARG A 39 -5.16 3.64 -4.93
C ARG A 39 -3.99 4.24 -5.71
N LEU A 40 -4.03 5.55 -5.91
CA LEU A 40 -2.94 6.33 -6.51
C LEU A 40 -2.37 7.25 -5.42
N ALA A 41 -1.15 6.98 -4.99
CA ALA A 41 -0.48 7.73 -3.94
C ALA A 41 0.92 8.15 -4.37
N ARG A 42 1.40 9.28 -3.84
CA ARG A 42 2.81 9.70 -3.93
C ARG A 42 3.47 9.43 -2.58
N PRO A 43 4.33 8.39 -2.46
CA PRO A 43 5.06 8.12 -1.24
C PRO A 43 6.02 9.27 -0.89
N ALA A 44 6.38 9.37 0.39
CA ALA A 44 7.50 10.20 0.84
C ALA A 44 8.85 9.66 0.32
N ALA A 45 9.95 10.29 0.71
CA ALA A 45 11.29 9.76 0.45
C ALA A 45 11.51 8.47 1.26
N VAL A 46 11.26 7.33 0.63
CA VAL A 46 11.36 5.99 1.25
C VAL A 46 12.13 5.04 0.36
N VAL A 47 12.74 4.03 0.98
CA VAL A 47 13.28 2.85 0.29
C VAL A 47 12.29 1.71 0.48
N ALA A 48 11.80 1.15 -0.63
CA ALA A 48 10.84 0.06 -0.59
C ALA A 48 11.57 -1.29 -0.68
N PHE A 49 11.55 -2.05 0.40
CA PHE A 49 12.07 -3.43 0.42
C PHE A 49 10.94 -4.44 0.22
N ALA A 50 11.21 -5.45 -0.61
CA ALA A 50 10.40 -6.65 -0.75
C ALA A 50 10.87 -7.75 0.22
N LYS A 51 10.01 -8.74 0.44
CA LYS A 51 10.33 -9.90 1.29
C LYS A 51 11.63 -10.62 0.91
N ARG A 52 11.99 -10.60 -0.38
CA ARG A 52 13.19 -11.28 -0.90
C ARG A 52 14.48 -10.50 -0.61
N ASP A 53 14.40 -9.19 -0.38
CA ASP A 53 15.58 -8.38 -0.07
C ASP A 53 16.19 -8.79 1.27
N ALA A 54 15.38 -9.33 2.19
CA ALA A 54 15.83 -9.91 3.44
C ALA A 54 16.79 -11.11 3.28
N LEU A 55 16.85 -11.71 2.08
CA LEU A 55 17.76 -12.80 1.76
C LEU A 55 19.10 -12.30 1.19
N ALA A 56 19.26 -10.99 0.95
CA ALA A 56 20.48 -10.43 0.41
C ALA A 56 21.61 -10.48 1.46
N PRO A 57 22.86 -10.82 1.06
CA PRO A 57 24.00 -10.71 1.95
C PRO A 57 24.12 -9.28 2.51
N GLY A 58 24.24 -9.15 3.84
CA GLY A 58 24.40 -7.85 4.52
C GLY A 58 23.10 -7.12 4.86
N TYR A 59 21.94 -7.77 4.78
CA TYR A 59 20.64 -7.16 5.14
C TYR A 59 20.33 -7.16 6.65
N ALA A 60 20.96 -8.06 7.43
CA ALA A 60 20.73 -8.23 8.87
C ALA A 60 21.60 -7.31 9.73
#